data_AF-A0A7X8YXQ4-F1
#
_entry.id   AF-A0A7X8YXQ4-F1
#
_cell.length_a   1.000
_cell.length_b   1.000
_cell.length_c   1.000
_cell.angle_alpha   90.00
_cell.angle_beta   90.00
_cell.angle_gamma   90.00
#
_symmetry.space_group_name_H-M   'P 1'
#
loop_
_entity.id
_entity.type
_entity.pdbx_description
1 polymer ?
#
loop_
_entity_poly.entity_id
_entity_poly.type
_entity_poly.pdbx_seq_one_letter_code
_entity_poly.pdbx_strand_id
1 'polypeptide(L)'
;TLLKNRSKADQSQILNDLGLHQGQYAVLTLHRPSNVDDPAVFGRLIEALEVVQHDLPVIFPIHPRTRNNLAKGALGGRVEAMTNLRMIEPAGYLDFLKLTANAKVVLTDSGGIQEETTILKVPCITMRENTERPITVEVGSNYLVGTDPKNILKAYRDVMSGAGKAAGIPPLWDGKAAQRIAEILVQKLRK
;
A
#
# COMPACT_ATOMS: atom_id res chain seq x y z
N THR A 1 9.97 -14.17 -6.33
CA THR A 1 9.55 -13.68 -5.00
C THR A 1 9.95 -12.23 -4.90
N LEU A 2 9.31 -11.45 -4.03
CA LEU A 2 9.68 -10.05 -3.78
C LEU A 2 11.18 -9.90 -3.54
N LEU A 3 11.77 -10.72 -2.66
CA LEU A 3 13.19 -10.69 -2.34
C LEU A 3 14.09 -10.94 -3.58
N LYS A 4 13.71 -11.88 -4.47
CA LYS A 4 14.45 -12.14 -5.71
C LYS A 4 14.34 -11.00 -6.73
N ASN A 5 13.25 -10.24 -6.69
CA ASN A 5 13.01 -9.13 -7.61
C ASN A 5 13.53 -7.79 -7.06
N ARG A 6 13.97 -7.73 -5.79
CA ARG A 6 14.41 -6.48 -5.15
C ARG A 6 15.56 -5.81 -5.91
N SER A 7 16.61 -6.56 -6.25
CA SER A 7 17.76 -6.03 -6.99
C SER A 7 17.40 -5.53 -8.39
N LYS A 8 16.45 -6.19 -9.06
CA LYS A 8 15.93 -5.75 -10.37
C LYS A 8 15.07 -4.50 -10.24
N ALA A 9 14.18 -4.46 -9.24
CA ALA A 9 13.38 -3.29 -8.95
C ALA A 9 14.27 -2.09 -8.63
N ASP A 10 15.40 -2.29 -7.94
CA ASP A 10 16.32 -1.19 -7.61
C ASP A 10 16.93 -0.49 -8.82
N GLN A 11 16.95 -1.13 -9.99
CA GLN A 11 17.41 -0.57 -11.27
C GLN A 11 16.32 0.24 -12.00
N SER A 12 15.06 0.16 -11.57
CA SER A 12 13.95 0.96 -12.12
C SER A 12 14.24 2.46 -11.98
N GLN A 13 13.92 3.22 -13.03
CA GLN A 13 14.06 4.67 -13.07
C GLN A 13 12.81 5.41 -12.60
N ILE A 14 11.75 4.72 -12.16
CA ILE A 14 10.45 5.31 -11.86
C ILE A 14 10.50 6.47 -10.85
N LEU A 15 11.43 6.45 -9.89
CA LEU A 15 11.59 7.58 -8.96
C LEU A 15 12.11 8.82 -9.67
N ASN A 16 13.09 8.66 -10.57
CA ASN A 16 13.64 9.76 -11.36
C ASN A 16 12.60 10.28 -12.34
N ASP A 17 11.89 9.39 -13.03
CA ASP A 17 10.85 9.73 -14.01
C ASP A 17 9.71 10.56 -13.38
N LEU A 18 9.40 10.28 -12.10
CA LEU A 18 8.38 11.00 -11.34
C LEU A 18 8.93 12.14 -10.47
N GLY A 19 10.24 12.38 -10.46
CA GLY A 19 10.89 13.39 -9.62
C GLY A 19 10.69 13.15 -8.12
N LEU A 20 10.86 11.90 -7.68
CA LEU A 20 10.65 11.45 -6.31
C LEU A 20 11.98 11.13 -5.61
N HIS A 21 12.01 11.38 -4.31
CA HIS A 21 13.11 10.99 -3.45
C HIS A 21 12.66 9.98 -2.40
N GLN A 22 13.56 9.06 -2.05
CA GLN A 22 13.30 8.04 -1.03
C GLN A 22 12.83 8.66 0.28
N GLY A 23 11.73 8.14 0.83
CA GLY A 23 11.17 8.57 2.10
C GLY A 23 10.48 9.93 2.07
N GLN A 24 10.23 10.51 0.89
CA GLN A 24 9.59 11.83 0.73
C GLN A 24 8.24 11.79 -0.01
N TYR A 25 7.62 10.62 -0.11
CA TYR A 25 6.28 10.46 -0.69
C TYR A 25 5.55 9.29 -0.04
N ALA A 26 4.22 9.30 -0.13
CA ALA A 26 3.36 8.16 0.17
C ALA A 26 2.98 7.43 -1.12
N VAL A 27 2.69 6.14 -1.01
CA VAL A 27 2.04 5.37 -2.09
C VAL A 27 0.63 5.02 -1.66
N LEU A 28 -0.32 5.24 -2.56
CA LEU A 28 -1.72 4.87 -2.39
C LEU A 28 -2.07 3.72 -3.33
N THR A 29 -2.76 2.71 -2.82
CA THR A 29 -3.51 1.75 -3.65
C THR A 29 -4.92 1.62 -3.12
N LEU A 30 -5.91 1.83 -3.98
CA LEU A 30 -7.32 1.71 -3.61
C LEU A 30 -8.09 1.11 -4.78
N HIS A 31 -8.76 -0.02 -4.57
CA HIS A 31 -9.43 -0.79 -5.64
C HIS A 31 -10.52 -1.76 -5.16
N ARG A 32 -10.67 -1.98 -3.84
CA ARG A 32 -11.64 -2.92 -3.29
C ARG A 32 -13.06 -2.37 -3.50
N PRO A 33 -14.01 -3.19 -3.99
CA PRO A 33 -15.41 -2.78 -4.15
C PRO A 33 -16.00 -2.12 -2.90
N SER A 34 -15.74 -2.70 -1.73
CA SER A 34 -16.21 -2.20 -0.43
C SER A 34 -15.75 -0.78 -0.09
N ASN A 35 -14.67 -0.31 -0.72
CA ASN A 35 -14.11 1.02 -0.49
C ASN A 35 -14.47 2.02 -1.59
N VAL A 36 -14.49 1.59 -2.86
CA VAL A 36 -14.60 2.51 -3.99
C VAL A 36 -15.97 2.54 -4.65
N ASP A 37 -16.80 1.50 -4.48
CA ASP A 37 -18.11 1.42 -5.16
C ASP A 37 -19.22 2.17 -4.39
N ASP A 38 -19.10 2.32 -3.07
CA ASP A 38 -19.99 3.15 -2.26
C ASP A 38 -19.44 4.59 -2.16
N PRO A 39 -20.13 5.61 -2.71
CA PRO A 39 -19.69 7.00 -2.66
C PRO A 39 -19.50 7.56 -1.24
N ALA A 40 -20.27 7.08 -0.26
CA ALA A 40 -20.14 7.55 1.12
C ALA A 40 -18.85 7.01 1.76
N VAL A 41 -18.51 5.75 1.53
CA VAL A 41 -17.24 5.17 1.99
C VAL A 41 -16.08 5.82 1.25
N PHE A 42 -16.17 5.90 -0.08
CA PHE A 42 -15.09 6.47 -0.89
C PHE A 42 -14.85 7.94 -0.54
N GLY A 43 -15.91 8.71 -0.33
CA GLY A 43 -15.84 10.12 0.07
C GLY A 43 -15.11 10.35 1.40
N ARG A 44 -15.24 9.43 2.37
CA ARG A 44 -14.45 9.47 3.61
C ARG A 44 -12.97 9.19 3.37
N LEU A 45 -12.65 8.22 2.52
CA LEU A 45 -11.26 7.94 2.16
C LEU A 45 -10.62 9.14 1.44
N ILE A 46 -11.38 9.80 0.55
CA ILE A 46 -10.97 11.04 -0.11
C ILE A 46 -10.72 12.16 0.92
N GLU A 47 -11.58 12.34 1.92
CA GLU A 47 -11.39 13.33 3.00
C GLU A 47 -10.06 13.13 3.75
N ALA A 48 -9.68 11.88 4.04
CA ALA A 48 -8.37 11.61 4.63
C ALA A 48 -7.22 11.94 3.66
N LEU A 49 -7.37 11.62 2.37
CA LEU A 49 -6.35 11.88 1.36
C LEU A 49 -6.15 13.38 1.08
N GLU A 50 -7.20 14.20 1.20
CA GLU A 50 -7.12 15.66 1.10
C GLU A 50 -6.12 16.22 2.12
N VAL A 51 -6.08 15.68 3.34
CA VAL A 51 -5.11 16.10 4.36
C VAL A 51 -3.74 15.50 4.10
N VAL A 52 -3.64 14.20 3.81
CA VAL A 52 -2.35 13.52 3.62
C VAL A 52 -1.55 14.15 2.49
N GLN A 53 -2.18 14.52 1.36
CA GLN A 53 -1.49 15.10 0.22
C GLN A 53 -0.90 16.49 0.50
N HIS A 54 -1.50 17.26 1.43
CA HIS A 54 -0.91 18.54 1.84
C HIS A 54 0.41 18.36 2.59
N ASP A 55 0.52 17.30 3.40
CA ASP A 55 1.70 17.03 4.20
C ASP A 55 2.80 16.29 3.41
N LEU A 56 2.41 15.42 2.48
CA LEU A 56 3.34 14.53 1.76
C LEU A 56 2.79 14.19 0.36
N PRO A 57 3.59 14.30 -0.72
CA PRO A 57 3.15 13.88 -2.05
C PRO A 57 2.64 12.45 -2.06
N VAL A 58 1.47 12.21 -2.67
CA VAL A 58 0.83 10.89 -2.73
C VAL A 58 0.87 10.39 -4.15
N ILE A 59 1.56 9.28 -4.38
CA ILE A 59 1.61 8.61 -5.68
C ILE A 59 0.53 7.55 -5.72
N PHE A 60 -0.39 7.68 -6.66
CA PHE A 60 -1.54 6.80 -6.81
C PHE A 60 -1.54 6.13 -8.19
N PRO A 61 -0.90 4.95 -8.33
CA PRO A 61 -1.10 4.09 -9.50
C PRO A 61 -2.55 3.60 -9.52
N ILE A 62 -3.40 4.36 -10.21
CA ILE A 62 -4.85 4.25 -10.04
C ILE A 62 -5.38 3.00 -10.75
N HIS A 63 -6.10 2.16 -10.00
CA HIS A 63 -6.76 1.00 -10.57
C HIS A 63 -7.92 1.43 -11.51
N PRO A 64 -8.13 0.76 -12.65
CA PRO A 64 -9.21 1.12 -13.60
C PRO A 64 -10.59 1.24 -12.97
N ARG A 65 -10.92 0.38 -11.99
CA ARG A 65 -12.17 0.48 -11.21
C ARG A 65 -12.33 1.83 -10.52
N THR A 66 -11.31 2.24 -9.77
CA THR A 66 -11.34 3.49 -9.00
C THR A 66 -11.36 4.69 -9.93
N ARG A 67 -10.62 4.64 -11.04
CA ARG A 67 -10.68 5.65 -12.11
C ARG A 67 -12.10 5.78 -12.67
N ASN A 68 -12.76 4.67 -12.96
CA ASN A 68 -14.14 4.67 -13.48
C ASN A 68 -15.13 5.25 -12.45
N ASN A 69 -14.95 4.95 -11.16
CA ASN A 69 -15.83 5.48 -10.11
C ASN A 69 -15.63 7.00 -9.91
N LEU A 70 -14.38 7.49 -10.02
CA LEU A 70 -14.11 8.92 -10.02
C LEU A 70 -14.71 9.64 -11.23
N ALA A 71 -14.57 9.07 -12.43
CA ALA A 71 -15.09 9.66 -13.66
C ALA A 71 -16.63 9.73 -13.70
N LYS A 72 -17.31 8.78 -13.03
CA LYS A 72 -18.79 8.71 -13.00
C LYS A 72 -19.42 9.43 -11.80
N GLY A 73 -18.64 9.68 -10.75
CA GLY A 73 -19.13 10.16 -9.46
C GLY A 73 -18.86 11.63 -9.20
N ALA A 74 -19.51 12.19 -8.18
CA ALA A 74 -19.29 13.57 -7.73
C ALA A 74 -17.92 13.81 -7.05
N LEU A 75 -17.15 12.74 -6.81
CA LEU A 75 -15.86 12.82 -6.12
C LEU A 75 -14.68 13.17 -7.05
N GLY A 76 -14.85 13.06 -8.38
CA GLY A 76 -13.79 13.35 -9.35
C GLY A 76 -13.19 14.75 -9.17
N GLY A 77 -14.04 15.78 -9.07
CA GLY A 77 -13.59 17.16 -8.89
C GLY A 77 -12.82 17.40 -7.58
N ARG A 78 -13.14 16.66 -6.50
CA ARG A 78 -12.37 16.74 -5.24
C ARG A 78 -10.97 16.19 -5.43
N VAL A 79 -10.84 15.06 -6.13
CA VAL A 79 -9.54 14.43 -6.42
C VAL A 79 -8.71 15.29 -7.37
N GLU A 80 -9.33 15.85 -8.41
CA GLU A 80 -8.66 16.75 -9.36
C GLU A 80 -8.13 18.04 -8.71
N ALA A 81 -8.79 18.51 -7.65
CA ALA A 81 -8.34 19.67 -6.88
C ALA A 81 -7.12 19.38 -5.99
N MET A 82 -6.75 18.12 -5.76
CA MET A 82 -5.59 17.75 -4.95
C MET A 82 -4.28 17.86 -5.75
N THR A 83 -3.53 18.93 -5.50
CA THR A 83 -2.33 19.24 -6.30
C THR A 83 -1.13 18.32 -6.05
N ASN A 84 -1.01 17.69 -4.87
CA ASN A 84 0.06 16.74 -4.58
C ASN A 84 -0.38 15.27 -4.64
N LEU A 85 -1.63 14.99 -5.02
CA LEU A 85 -2.06 13.63 -5.33
C LEU A 85 -1.80 13.35 -6.81
N ARG A 86 -0.77 12.57 -7.10
CA ARG A 86 -0.36 12.24 -8.47
C ARG A 86 -0.96 10.91 -8.88
N MET A 87 -2.05 10.97 -9.64
CA MET A 87 -2.60 9.79 -10.30
C MET A 87 -1.71 9.42 -11.49
N ILE A 88 -1.21 8.18 -11.50
CA ILE A 88 -0.41 7.64 -12.61
C ILE A 88 -1.07 6.37 -13.15
N GLU A 89 -0.69 5.98 -14.36
CA GLU A 89 -1.09 4.68 -14.91
C GLU A 89 -0.59 3.53 -14.02
N PRO A 90 -1.31 2.38 -13.97
CA PRO A 90 -0.85 1.21 -13.23
C PRO A 90 0.61 0.85 -13.56
N ALA A 91 1.46 0.90 -12.54
CA ALA A 91 2.88 0.61 -12.69
C ALA A 91 3.14 -0.89 -12.88
N GLY A 92 4.15 -1.23 -13.68
CA GLY A 92 4.66 -2.60 -13.76
C GLY A 92 5.22 -3.06 -12.41
N TYR A 93 5.30 -4.38 -12.19
CA TYR A 93 5.67 -4.93 -10.88
C TYR A 93 7.00 -4.40 -10.32
N LEU A 94 8.04 -4.27 -11.16
CA LEU A 94 9.35 -3.80 -10.71
C LEU A 94 9.33 -2.31 -10.31
N ASP A 95 8.63 -1.48 -11.09
CA ASP A 95 8.47 -0.05 -10.80
C ASP A 95 7.63 0.15 -9.54
N PHE A 96 6.54 -0.60 -9.41
CA PHE A 96 5.69 -0.57 -8.24
C PHE A 96 6.45 -1.04 -6.98
N LEU A 97 7.26 -2.09 -7.09
CA LEU A 97 8.13 -2.55 -6.00
C LEU A 97 9.18 -1.49 -5.62
N LYS A 98 9.76 -0.78 -6.59
CA LYS A 98 10.67 0.34 -6.33
C LYS A 98 9.95 1.47 -5.60
N LEU A 99 8.74 1.83 -6.05
CA LEU A 99 7.90 2.86 -5.44
C LEU A 99 7.56 2.53 -3.99
N THR A 100 7.03 1.34 -3.72
CA THR A 100 6.63 0.97 -2.36
C THR A 100 7.83 0.82 -1.43
N ALA A 101 8.92 0.22 -1.88
CA ALA A 101 10.12 0.02 -1.05
C ALA A 101 10.84 1.31 -0.65
N ASN A 102 10.60 2.41 -1.37
CA ASN A 102 11.20 3.72 -1.08
C ASN A 102 10.17 4.74 -0.56
N ALA A 103 8.91 4.34 -0.38
CA ALA A 103 7.88 5.20 0.18
C ALA A 103 8.15 5.47 1.67
N LYS A 104 7.70 6.64 2.14
CA LYS A 104 7.67 6.96 3.58
C LYS A 104 6.61 6.13 4.31
N VAL A 105 5.46 5.96 3.66
CA VAL A 105 4.30 5.22 4.15
C VAL A 105 3.46 4.75 2.95
N VAL A 106 2.78 3.61 3.10
CA VAL A 106 1.84 3.10 2.11
C VAL A 106 0.43 3.11 2.70
N LEU A 107 -0.53 3.71 2.00
CA LEU A 107 -1.96 3.63 2.31
C LEU A 107 -2.60 2.64 1.33
N THR A 108 -3.27 1.60 1.84
CA THR A 108 -3.72 0.49 0.98
C THR A 108 -5.02 -0.17 1.43
N ASP A 109 -5.73 -0.77 0.48
CA ASP A 109 -6.77 -1.78 0.71
C ASP A 109 -6.42 -3.16 0.11
N SER A 110 -5.18 -3.31 -0.37
CA SER A 110 -4.68 -4.54 -0.97
C SER A 110 -4.13 -5.50 0.09
N GLY A 111 -4.50 -6.77 0.00
CA GLY A 111 -3.96 -7.82 0.87
C GLY A 111 -2.48 -8.08 0.59
N GLY A 112 -2.12 -8.19 -0.69
CA GLY A 112 -0.73 -8.45 -1.10
C GLY A 112 0.21 -7.32 -0.69
N ILE A 113 -0.24 -6.06 -0.78
CA ILE A 113 0.60 -4.91 -0.40
C ILE A 113 0.90 -4.91 1.10
N GLN A 114 -0.05 -5.32 1.96
CA GLN A 114 0.22 -5.48 3.40
C GLN A 114 1.37 -6.46 3.67
N GLU A 115 1.43 -7.56 2.91
CA GLU A 115 2.51 -8.55 3.04
C GLU A 115 3.83 -7.98 2.51
N GLU A 116 3.82 -7.37 1.33
CA GLU A 116 5.02 -6.84 0.69
C GLU A 116 5.65 -5.71 1.51
N THR A 117 4.87 -4.73 1.99
CA THR A 117 5.38 -3.62 2.80
C THR A 117 5.95 -4.09 4.13
N THR A 118 5.40 -5.16 4.71
CA THR A 118 5.94 -5.79 5.91
C THR A 118 7.35 -6.32 5.68
N ILE A 119 7.58 -7.02 4.57
CA ILE A 119 8.92 -7.51 4.20
C ILE A 119 9.87 -6.34 3.91
N LEU A 120 9.38 -5.30 3.25
CA LEU A 120 10.13 -4.10 2.90
C LEU A 120 10.40 -3.18 4.10
N LYS A 121 9.80 -3.45 5.26
CA LYS A 121 9.84 -2.60 6.46
C LYS A 121 9.35 -1.17 6.20
N VAL A 122 8.34 -1.04 5.35
CA VAL A 122 7.68 0.23 5.06
C VAL A 122 6.36 0.28 5.84
N PRO A 123 6.10 1.32 6.64
CA PRO A 123 4.85 1.45 7.37
C PRO A 123 3.64 1.38 6.45
N CYS A 124 2.65 0.56 6.82
CA CYS A 124 1.45 0.33 6.04
C CYS A 124 0.20 0.75 6.82
N ILE A 125 -0.69 1.52 6.21
CA ILE A 125 -1.98 1.92 6.75
C ILE A 125 -3.06 1.25 5.91
N THR A 126 -3.70 0.23 6.47
CA THR A 126 -4.76 -0.53 5.80
C THR A 126 -6.11 0.12 6.05
N MET A 127 -6.68 0.70 4.99
CA MET A 127 -7.98 1.37 5.00
C MET A 127 -9.11 0.35 4.79
N ARG A 128 -9.22 -0.62 5.70
CA ARG A 128 -10.24 -1.67 5.70
C ARG A 128 -10.73 -1.93 7.12
N GLU A 129 -11.96 -2.37 7.25
CA GLU A 129 -12.54 -2.77 8.55
C GLU A 129 -11.96 -4.10 9.06
N ASN A 130 -11.44 -4.94 8.17
CA ASN A 130 -10.82 -6.23 8.50
C ASN A 130 -9.68 -6.56 7.53
N THR A 131 -8.81 -7.50 7.93
CA THR A 131 -7.75 -8.03 7.09
C THR A 131 -7.58 -9.54 7.28
N GLU A 132 -7.31 -10.22 6.17
CA GLU A 132 -6.87 -11.62 6.10
C GLU A 132 -5.38 -11.79 6.45
N ARG A 133 -4.69 -10.71 6.86
CA ARG A 133 -3.27 -10.67 7.25
C ARG A 133 -3.06 -10.14 8.67
N PRO A 134 -3.74 -10.68 9.70
CA PRO A 134 -3.66 -10.16 11.07
C PRO A 134 -2.23 -10.13 11.60
N ILE A 135 -1.38 -11.08 11.17
CA ILE A 135 0.03 -11.14 11.54
C ILE A 135 0.80 -9.85 11.22
N THR A 136 0.44 -9.11 10.15
CA THR A 136 1.08 -7.83 9.80
C THR A 136 0.77 -6.73 10.82
N VAL A 137 -0.41 -6.79 11.45
CA VAL A 137 -0.81 -5.87 12.52
C VAL A 137 -0.17 -6.29 13.84
N GLU A 138 -0.13 -7.59 14.13
CA GLU A 138 0.48 -8.17 15.32
C GLU A 138 1.98 -7.85 15.44
N VAL A 139 2.73 -7.99 14.33
CA VAL A 139 4.17 -7.64 14.28
C VAL A 139 4.42 -6.14 14.11
N GLY A 140 3.36 -5.31 14.07
CA GLY A 140 3.46 -3.85 14.09
C GLY A 140 3.85 -3.17 12.78
N SER A 141 3.93 -3.89 11.66
CA SER A 141 4.24 -3.30 10.34
C SER A 141 3.03 -2.61 9.69
N ASN A 142 1.81 -2.95 10.13
CA ASN A 142 0.57 -2.51 9.51
C ASN A 142 -0.44 -1.96 10.55
N TYR A 143 -1.12 -0.88 10.20
CA TYR A 143 -2.20 -0.25 10.96
C TYR A 143 -3.52 -0.52 10.26
N LEU A 144 -4.36 -1.39 10.82
CA LEU A 144 -5.73 -1.59 10.33
C LEU A 144 -6.64 -0.52 10.93
N VAL A 145 -7.13 0.41 10.11
CA VAL A 145 -7.75 1.67 10.59
C VAL A 145 -9.21 1.85 10.19
N GLY A 146 -9.80 0.92 9.44
CA GLY A 146 -11.14 1.09 8.89
C GLY A 146 -11.19 2.14 7.80
N THR A 147 -12.37 2.73 7.62
CA THR A 147 -12.67 3.75 6.61
C THR A 147 -13.05 5.12 7.21
N ASP A 148 -12.86 5.30 8.51
CA ASP A 148 -13.07 6.58 9.20
C ASP A 148 -11.86 7.51 8.98
N PRO A 149 -12.06 8.73 8.44
CA PRO A 149 -10.97 9.68 8.22
C PRO A 149 -10.16 9.98 9.48
N LYS A 150 -10.80 10.04 10.65
CA LYS A 150 -10.13 10.36 11.92
C LYS A 150 -9.12 9.28 12.29
N ASN A 151 -9.47 8.01 12.08
CA ASN A 151 -8.60 6.88 12.38
C ASN A 151 -7.43 6.81 11.39
N ILE A 152 -7.70 7.04 10.10
CA ILE A 152 -6.68 7.09 9.05
C ILE A 152 -5.66 8.19 9.36
N LEU A 153 -6.14 9.40 9.65
CA LEU A 153 -5.28 10.55 9.95
C LEU A 153 -4.53 10.41 11.26
N LYS A 154 -5.12 9.78 12.28
CA LYS A 154 -4.41 9.45 13.52
C LYS A 154 -3.24 8.51 13.22
N ALA A 155 -3.46 7.39 12.53
CA ALA A 155 -2.40 6.45 12.21
C ALA A 155 -1.32 7.07 11.31
N TYR A 156 -1.72 7.90 10.36
CA TYR A 156 -0.80 8.66 9.52
C TYR A 156 0.13 9.55 10.38
N ARG A 157 -0.42 10.35 11.30
CA ARG A 157 0.38 11.20 12.21
C ARG A 157 1.29 10.39 13.14
N ASP A 158 0.81 9.26 13.64
CA ASP A 158 1.61 8.35 14.48
C ASP A 158 2.82 7.80 13.69
N VAL A 159 2.62 7.42 12.41
CA VAL A 159 3.71 6.99 11.51
C VAL A 159 4.67 8.13 11.21
N MET A 160 4.17 9.32 10.89
CA MET A 160 4.99 10.47 10.50
C MET A 160 5.84 11.03 11.65
N SER A 161 5.34 10.95 12.88
CA SER A 161 6.08 11.35 14.09
C SER A 161 7.11 10.31 14.56
N GLY A 162 7.15 9.13 13.95
CA GLY A 162 8.01 8.02 14.40
C GLY A 162 7.50 7.33 15.67
N ALA A 163 6.31 7.68 16.16
CA ALA A 163 5.65 7.02 17.30
C ALA A 163 5.04 5.65 16.96
N GLY A 164 5.35 5.11 15.78
CA GLY A 164 4.87 3.83 15.32
C GLY A 164 5.45 2.63 16.07
N LYS A 165 4.77 1.48 15.99
CA LYS A 165 5.26 0.21 16.56
C LYS A 165 6.58 -0.21 15.89
N ALA A 166 7.49 -0.79 16.65
CA ALA A 166 8.68 -1.43 16.10
C ALA A 166 8.25 -2.64 15.24
N ALA A 167 8.41 -2.51 13.92
CA ALA A 167 7.95 -3.52 12.97
C ALA A 167 8.88 -4.72 12.91
N GLY A 168 8.33 -5.91 13.14
CA GLY A 168 8.98 -7.21 12.93
C GLY A 168 8.70 -7.80 11.54
N ILE A 169 9.43 -8.86 11.19
CA ILE A 169 9.10 -9.71 10.03
C ILE A 169 8.58 -11.05 10.58
N PRO A 170 7.40 -11.52 10.14
CA PRO A 170 6.87 -12.81 10.59
C PRO A 170 7.82 -13.98 10.29
N PRO A 171 7.85 -15.03 11.13
CA PRO A 171 8.64 -16.23 10.85
C PRO A 171 8.32 -16.83 9.48
N LEU A 172 9.32 -17.42 8.83
CA LEU A 172 9.22 -18.10 7.52
C LEU A 172 8.92 -17.19 6.31
N TRP A 173 8.85 -15.88 6.49
CA TRP A 173 8.76 -14.89 5.40
C TRP A 173 10.14 -14.61 4.77
N ASP A 174 10.87 -15.67 4.48
CA ASP A 174 12.26 -15.67 4.01
C ASP A 174 12.41 -15.95 2.51
N GLY A 175 11.28 -15.99 1.79
CA GLY A 175 11.25 -16.27 0.36
C GLY A 175 11.46 -17.74 -0.02
N LYS A 176 11.46 -18.68 0.95
CA LYS A 176 11.65 -20.13 0.70
C LYS A 176 10.35 -20.93 0.67
N ALA A 177 9.19 -20.27 0.60
CA ALA A 177 7.87 -20.93 0.60
C ALA A 177 7.75 -22.00 -0.51
N ALA A 178 8.13 -21.68 -1.76
CA ALA A 178 8.02 -22.62 -2.88
C ALA A 178 8.88 -23.89 -2.68
N GLN A 179 10.08 -23.74 -2.10
CA GLN A 179 10.96 -24.87 -1.79
C GLN A 179 10.30 -25.79 -0.75
N ARG A 180 9.81 -25.22 0.37
CA ARG A 180 9.14 -26.00 1.43
C ARG A 180 7.90 -26.73 0.91
N ILE A 181 7.10 -26.07 0.06
CA ILE A 181 5.92 -26.68 -0.56
C ILE A 181 6.34 -27.85 -1.45
N ALA A 182 7.35 -27.67 -2.31
CA ALA A 182 7.84 -28.74 -3.17
C ALA A 182 8.37 -29.94 -2.37
N GLU A 183 9.12 -29.70 -1.29
CA GLU A 183 9.62 -30.74 -0.38
C GLU A 183 8.45 -31.55 0.23
N ILE A 184 7.40 -30.88 0.72
CA ILE A 184 6.21 -31.54 1.27
C ILE A 184 5.49 -32.38 0.21
N LEU A 185 5.32 -31.85 -1.01
CA LEU A 185 4.65 -32.57 -2.10
C LEU A 185 5.43 -33.83 -2.50
N VAL A 186 6.75 -33.73 -2.64
CA VAL A 186 7.61 -34.88 -2.95
C VAL A 186 7.53 -35.95 -1.85
N GLN A 187 7.52 -35.54 -0.58
CA GLN A 187 7.37 -36.47 0.55
C GLN A 187 6.01 -37.18 0.56
N LYS A 188 4.93 -36.48 0.21
CA LYS A 188 3.57 -37.05 0.21
C LYS A 188 3.27 -37.94 -1.01
N LEU A 189 3.83 -37.62 -2.17
CA LEU A 189 3.59 -38.35 -3.42
C LEU A 189 4.51 -39.57 -3.62
N ARG A 190 5.56 -39.70 -2.81
CA ARG A 190 6.44 -40.89 -2.79
C ARG A 190 5.95 -41.98 -1.82
N LYS A 191 4.87 -41.75 -1.09
CA LYS A 191 4.14 -42.76 -0.31
C LYS A 191 3.00 -43.31 -1.15
#